data_AF-A0A0S6WT63-F1
#
_entry.id   AF-A0A0S6WT63-F1
#
_cell.length_a   1.000
_cell.length_b   1.000
_cell.length_c   1.000
_cell.angle_alpha   90.00
_cell.angle_beta   90.00
_cell.angle_gamma   90.00
#
_symmetry.space_group_name_H-M   'P 1'
#
loop_
_entity.id
_entity.type
_entity.pdbx_description
1 polymer ?
#
loop_
_entity_poly.entity_id
_entity_poly.type
_entity_poly.pdbx_seq_one_letter_code
_entity_poly.pdbx_strand_id
1 'polypeptide(L)'
;MNTPKTDTGPDYLGPESVTDVARMVMALMSEVWIQRDRQIVTEYLLETQGTVTRQEIDDFVPTGELAERIAAERQRFANLVAGAPIAATQRSVSQILERAGMDVPAARATGT
;
A
#
# COMPACT_ATOMS: atom_id res chain seq x y z
N MET A 1 22.03 5.17 41.48
CA MET A 1 21.31 4.04 40.87
C MET A 1 21.07 4.41 39.42
N ASN A 2 21.86 3.88 38.47
CA ASN A 2 21.78 4.23 37.06
C ASN A 2 21.10 3.08 36.32
N THR A 3 19.93 3.31 35.74
CA THR A 3 19.20 2.31 34.96
C THR A 3 19.83 2.20 33.57
N PRO A 4 20.14 0.99 33.05
CA PRO A 4 20.71 0.87 31.72
C PRO A 4 19.63 1.23 30.68
N LYS A 5 19.93 2.22 29.83
CA LYS A 5 19.14 2.52 28.63
C LYS A 5 19.37 1.38 27.64
N THR A 6 18.39 0.51 27.46
CA THR A 6 18.36 -0.43 26.34
C THR A 6 18.23 0.37 25.06
N ASP A 7 19.31 0.40 24.27
CA ASP A 7 19.36 1.04 22.97
C ASP A 7 18.64 0.16 21.94
N THR A 8 17.32 0.33 21.84
CA THR A 8 16.46 -0.45 20.93
C THR A 8 16.45 0.13 19.53
N GLY A 9 17.61 0.42 18.94
CA GLY A 9 17.74 0.97 17.59
C GLY A 9 17.01 2.31 17.37
N PRO A 10 17.10 2.90 16.16
CA PRO A 10 16.45 4.16 15.87
C PRO A 10 14.92 3.97 15.78
N ASP A 11 14.18 4.74 16.57
CA ASP A 11 12.71 4.82 16.50
C ASP A 11 12.32 5.64 15.26
N TYR A 12 12.18 4.96 14.12
CA TYR A 12 11.81 5.59 12.86
C TYR A 12 10.31 5.95 12.78
N LEU A 13 9.49 5.48 13.73
CA LEU A 13 8.04 5.60 13.69
C LEU A 13 7.47 5.90 15.09
N GLY A 14 7.33 7.18 15.43
CA GLY A 14 6.64 7.60 16.66
C GLY A 14 5.18 7.08 16.74
N PRO A 15 4.51 7.15 17.90
CA PRO A 15 3.23 6.47 18.17
C PRO A 15 2.10 6.74 17.16
N GLU A 16 2.00 7.97 16.66
CA GLU A 16 1.02 8.37 15.63
C GLU A 16 1.31 7.67 14.28
N SER A 17 2.58 7.55 13.91
CA SER A 17 2.97 6.90 12.66
C SER A 17 2.74 5.39 12.63
N VAL A 18 2.79 4.71 13.79
CA VAL A 18 2.38 3.30 13.92
C VAL A 18 0.87 3.16 13.67
N THR A 19 0.07 4.07 14.21
CA THR A 19 -1.39 4.07 14.02
C THR A 19 -1.77 4.36 12.57
N ASP A 20 -1.05 5.29 11.91
CA ASP A 20 -1.24 5.59 10.49
C ASP A 20 -0.86 4.41 9.59
N VAL A 21 0.25 3.73 9.87
CA VAL A 21 0.63 2.50 9.18
C VAL A 21 -0.42 1.41 9.38
N ALA A 22 -0.93 1.23 10.61
CA ALA A 22 -2.00 0.27 10.88
C ALA A 22 -3.27 0.58 10.07
N ARG A 23 -3.70 1.86 10.01
CA ARG A 23 -4.82 2.28 9.16
C ARG A 23 -4.58 1.99 7.68
N MET A 24 -3.38 2.26 7.18
CA MET A 24 -2.99 1.97 5.79
C MET A 24 -3.03 0.47 5.49
N VAL A 25 -2.47 -0.36 6.37
CA VAL A 25 -2.49 -1.83 6.22
C VAL A 25 -3.92 -2.35 6.25
N MET A 26 -4.76 -1.88 7.17
CA MET A 26 -6.17 -2.31 7.24
C MET A 26 -6.94 -1.94 5.97
N ALA A 27 -6.74 -0.73 5.43
CA ALA A 27 -7.35 -0.32 4.17
C ALA A 27 -6.89 -1.20 2.98
N LEU A 28 -5.60 -1.52 2.91
CA LEU A 28 -5.06 -2.45 1.90
C LEU A 28 -5.64 -3.85 2.05
N MET A 29 -5.77 -4.36 3.29
CA MET A 29 -6.38 -5.66 3.54
C MET A 29 -7.84 -5.70 3.09
N SER A 30 -8.61 -4.63 3.34
CA SER A 30 -9.99 -4.52 2.85
C SER A 30 -10.06 -4.61 1.32
N GLU A 31 -9.18 -3.89 0.60
CA GLU A 31 -9.15 -3.97 -0.86
C GLU A 31 -8.74 -5.38 -1.35
N VAL A 32 -7.75 -6.01 -0.73
CA VAL A 32 -7.35 -7.40 -1.05
C VAL A 32 -8.52 -8.36 -0.86
N TRP A 33 -9.31 -8.20 0.20
CA TRP A 33 -10.51 -9.01 0.42
C TRP A 33 -11.56 -8.81 -0.67
N ILE A 34 -11.83 -7.57 -1.08
CA ILE A 34 -12.76 -7.28 -2.18
C ILE A 34 -12.30 -7.94 -3.48
N GLN A 35 -11.00 -7.86 -3.80
CA GLN A 35 -10.45 -8.53 -4.98
C GLN A 35 -10.56 -10.06 -4.89
N ARG A 36 -10.34 -10.63 -3.69
CA ARG A 36 -10.48 -12.07 -3.46
C ARG A 36 -11.93 -12.54 -3.65
N ASP A 37 -12.90 -11.81 -3.12
CA ASP A 37 -14.32 -12.12 -3.30
C ASP A 37 -14.72 -12.07 -4.77
N ARG A 38 -14.27 -11.04 -5.50
CA ARG A 38 -14.51 -10.93 -6.94
C ARG A 38 -13.90 -12.08 -7.73
N GLN A 39 -12.70 -12.53 -7.35
CA GLN A 39 -12.04 -13.67 -7.97
C GLN A 39 -12.84 -14.97 -7.73
N ILE A 40 -13.31 -15.21 -6.50
CA ILE A 40 -14.15 -16.38 -6.16
C ILE A 40 -15.44 -16.37 -6.98
N VAL A 41 -16.13 -15.23 -7.06
CA VAL A 41 -17.36 -15.10 -7.86
C VAL A 41 -17.09 -15.33 -9.35
N THR A 42 -15.96 -14.84 -9.87
CA THR A 42 -15.59 -15.02 -11.28
C THR A 42 -15.31 -16.50 -11.59
N GLU A 43 -14.52 -17.18 -10.76
CA GLU A 43 -14.27 -18.62 -10.85
C GLU A 43 -15.60 -19.40 -10.84
N TYR A 44 -16.49 -19.10 -9.88
CA TYR A 44 -17.79 -19.76 -9.77
C TYR A 44 -18.67 -19.58 -11.00
N LEU A 45 -18.74 -18.36 -11.54
CA LEU A 45 -19.56 -18.06 -12.72
C LEU A 45 -19.02 -18.74 -13.98
N LEU A 46 -17.69 -18.75 -14.18
CA LEU A 46 -17.05 -19.42 -15.32
C LEU A 46 -17.27 -20.94 -15.28
N GLU A 47 -17.19 -21.54 -14.09
CA GLU A 47 -17.43 -22.96 -13.88
C GLU A 47 -18.91 -23.32 -14.08
N THR A 48 -19.83 -22.52 -13.52
CA THR A 48 -21.27 -22.75 -13.65
C THR A 48 -21.76 -22.62 -15.09
N GLN A 49 -21.14 -21.74 -15.88
CA GLN A 49 -21.44 -21.58 -17.31
C GLN A 49 -20.75 -22.65 -18.18
N GLY A 50 -19.98 -23.56 -17.58
CA GLY A 50 -19.30 -24.66 -18.26
C GLY A 50 -18.16 -24.23 -19.18
N THR A 51 -17.58 -23.04 -18.96
CA THR A 51 -16.55 -22.48 -19.86
C THR A 51 -15.14 -22.81 -19.38
N VAL A 52 -14.86 -22.64 -18.08
CA VAL A 52 -13.55 -22.90 -17.48
C VAL A 52 -13.75 -23.41 -16.06
N THR A 53 -13.09 -24.50 -15.70
CA THR A 53 -13.09 -25.06 -14.34
C THR A 53 -12.08 -24.33 -13.45
N ARG A 54 -12.28 -24.42 -12.12
CA ARG A 54 -11.32 -23.89 -11.16
C ARG A 54 -9.92 -24.50 -11.33
N GLN A 55 -9.86 -25.80 -11.58
CA GLN A 55 -8.60 -26.52 -11.77
C GLN A 55 -7.85 -26.02 -13.01
N GLU A 56 -8.54 -25.74 -14.12
CA GLU A 56 -7.92 -25.17 -15.32
C GLU A 56 -7.33 -23.79 -15.06
N ILE A 57 -7.96 -22.97 -14.21
CA ILE A 57 -7.42 -21.66 -13.82
C ILE A 57 -6.15 -21.82 -12.97
N ASP A 58 -6.16 -22.75 -12.00
CA ASP A 58 -5.03 -23.00 -11.09
C ASP A 58 -3.82 -23.59 -11.82
N ASP A 59 -4.06 -24.48 -12.79
CA ASP A 59 -3.01 -25.14 -13.57
C ASP A 59 -2.53 -24.28 -14.75
N PHE A 60 -3.24 -23.20 -15.08
CA PHE A 60 -2.89 -22.36 -16.22
C PHE A 60 -1.58 -21.61 -15.97
N VAL A 61 -0.58 -21.90 -16.80
CA VAL A 61 0.70 -21.19 -16.82
C VAL A 61 0.67 -20.15 -17.95
N PRO A 62 0.64 -18.84 -17.65
CA PRO A 62 0.71 -17.81 -18.67
C PRO A 62 2.03 -17.89 -19.44
N THR A 63 1.96 -17.77 -20.76
CA THR A 63 3.13 -17.74 -21.65
C THR A 63 3.02 -16.61 -22.67
N GLY A 64 4.13 -16.29 -23.35
CA GLY A 64 4.19 -15.28 -24.41
C GLY A 64 3.68 -13.91 -23.97
N GLU A 65 2.89 -13.27 -24.83
CA GLU A 65 2.35 -11.91 -24.61
C GLU A 65 1.56 -11.79 -23.29
N LEU A 66 0.80 -12.83 -22.91
CA LEU A 66 0.04 -12.80 -21.66
C LEU A 66 0.95 -12.76 -20.43
N ALA A 67 2.03 -13.53 -20.44
CA ALA A 67 3.02 -13.50 -19.36
C ALA A 67 3.70 -12.13 -19.24
N GLU A 68 4.05 -11.52 -20.38
CA GLU A 68 4.65 -10.18 -20.42
C GLU A 68 3.70 -9.11 -19.87
N ARG A 69 2.41 -9.17 -20.26
CA ARG A 69 1.37 -8.28 -19.73
C ARG A 69 1.20 -8.42 -18.22
N ILE A 70 1.17 -9.65 -17.70
CA ILE A 70 1.08 -9.91 -16.26
C ILE A 70 2.31 -9.37 -15.53
N ALA A 71 3.52 -9.57 -16.09
CA ALA A 71 4.75 -9.05 -15.51
C ALA A 71 4.76 -7.52 -15.46
N ALA A 72 4.30 -6.85 -16.52
CA ALA A 72 4.18 -5.40 -16.57
C ALA A 72 3.23 -4.84 -15.51
N GLU A 73 2.05 -5.46 -15.35
CA GLU A 73 1.09 -5.05 -14.30
C GLU A 73 1.63 -5.31 -12.89
N ARG A 74 2.32 -6.44 -12.65
CA ARG A 74 3.01 -6.70 -11.37
C ARG A 74 4.06 -5.64 -11.07
N GLN A 75 4.87 -5.26 -12.05
CA GLN A 75 5.89 -4.22 -11.88
C GLN A 75 5.26 -2.85 -11.59
N ARG A 76 4.19 -2.50 -12.30
CA ARG A 76 3.43 -1.27 -12.05
C ARG A 76 2.88 -1.23 -10.63
N PHE A 77 2.28 -2.32 -10.18
CA PHE A 77 1.73 -2.43 -8.83
C PHE A 77 2.83 -2.38 -7.76
N ALA A 78 3.94 -3.10 -7.96
CA ALA A 78 5.10 -3.06 -7.07
C ALA A 78 5.68 -1.64 -6.95
N ASN A 79 5.78 -0.90 -8.06
CA ASN A 79 6.22 0.50 -8.06
C ASN A 79 5.26 1.42 -7.30
N LEU A 80 3.94 1.21 -7.45
CA LEU A 80 2.93 1.98 -6.71
C LEU A 80 3.04 1.72 -5.20
N VAL A 81 3.18 0.46 -4.79
CA VAL A 81 3.27 0.07 -3.38
C VAL A 81 4.61 0.47 -2.76
N ALA A 82 5.73 0.23 -3.44
CA ALA A 82 7.07 0.60 -2.95
C ALA A 82 7.31 2.12 -2.98
N GLY A 83 6.66 2.84 -3.90
CA GLY A 83 6.72 4.31 -3.97
C GLY A 83 5.80 5.01 -2.96
N ALA A 84 4.79 4.32 -2.43
CA ALA A 84 3.81 4.93 -1.50
C ALA A 84 4.44 5.39 -0.17
N PRO A 85 5.35 4.64 0.49
CA PRO A 85 6.06 5.12 1.68
C PRO A 85 6.98 6.30 1.37
N ILE A 86 7.70 6.27 0.24
CA ILE A 86 8.69 7.30 -0.13
C ILE A 86 8.01 8.63 -0.52
N ALA A 87 6.87 8.57 -1.20
CA ALA A 87 6.05 9.74 -1.53
C ALA A 87 5.30 10.30 -0.31
N ALA A 88 4.97 9.47 0.69
CA ALA A 88 4.37 9.91 1.94
C ALA A 88 5.41 10.63 2.84
N THR A 89 6.66 10.16 2.87
CA THR A 89 7.75 10.79 3.64
C THR A 89 8.12 12.20 3.14
N GLN A 90 7.88 12.52 1.87
CA GLN A 90 8.23 13.82 1.29
C GLN A 90 7.12 14.88 1.31
N ARG A 91 5.93 14.56 1.82
CA ARG A 91 4.88 15.58 1.96
C ARG A 91 5.18 16.46 3.16
N SER A 92 5.95 17.52 2.95
CA SER A 92 5.97 18.60 3.94
C SER A 92 4.57 19.18 4.05
N VAL A 93 4.09 19.40 5.27
CA VAL A 93 2.78 20.02 5.54
C VAL A 93 2.63 21.33 4.75
N SER A 94 3.73 22.07 4.61
CA SER A 94 3.82 23.29 3.81
C SER A 94 3.38 23.11 2.35
N GLN A 95 3.82 22.05 1.67
CA GLN A 95 3.48 21.78 0.27
C GLN A 95 2.01 21.37 0.07
N ILE A 96 1.38 20.78 1.10
CA ILE A 96 -0.05 20.45 1.07
C ILE A 96 -0.88 21.73 1.19
N LEU A 97 -0.50 22.63 2.11
CA LEU A 97 -1.20 23.90 2.34
C LEU A 97 -1.11 24.83 1.14
N GLU A 98 0.06 24.94 0.51
CA GLU A 98 0.29 25.77 -0.68
C GLU A 98 -0.62 25.36 -1.85
N ARG A 99 -0.79 24.05 -2.10
CA ARG A 99 -1.67 23.54 -3.16
C ARG A 99 -3.16 23.76 -2.87
N ALA A 100 -3.54 23.81 -1.61
CA ALA A 100 -4.91 24.08 -1.18
C ALA A 100 -5.25 25.59 -1.18
N GLY A 101 -4.29 26.46 -1.58
CA GLY A 101 -4.46 27.91 -1.52
C GLY A 101 -4.56 28.45 -0.09
N MET A 102 -4.04 27.71 0.89
CA MET A 102 -4.05 28.09 2.30
C MET A 102 -2.68 28.60 2.73
N ASP A 103 -2.66 29.67 3.52
CA ASP A 103 -1.41 30.25 4.02
C ASP A 103 -0.61 29.24 4.85
N VAL A 104 0.67 29.09 4.52
CA VAL A 104 1.62 28.29 5.30
C VAL A 104 1.95 29.07 6.58
N PRO A 105 1.59 28.58 7.78
CA PRO A 105 1.88 29.30 9.00
C PRO A 105 3.40 29.41 9.17
N ALA A 106 3.91 30.65 9.26
CA ALA A 106 5.32 30.90 9.54
C ALA A 106 5.71 30.12 10.80
N ALA A 107 6.73 29.26 10.67
CA ALA A 107 7.27 28.50 11.78
C ALA A 107 7.50 29.46 12.95
N ARG A 108 6.77 29.27 14.06
CA ARG A 108 6.94 30.10 15.25
C ARG A 108 8.41 30.01 15.65
N ALA A 109 9.12 31.13 15.49
CA ALA A 109 10.44 31.29 16.05
C ALA A 109 10.34 30.96 17.53
N THR A 110 10.96 29.86 17.94
CA THR A 110 11.27 29.60 19.35
C THR A 110 12.27 30.65 19.79
N GLY A 111 11.74 31.79 20.23
CA GLY A 111 12.46 32.84 20.91
C GLY A 111 12.32 32.66 22.42
N THR A 112 13.49 32.50 23.05
CA THR A 112 13.84 32.60 24.49
C THR A 112 13.24 31.60 25.47
#